data_AF-A0A369Q912-F1
#
_entry.id   AF-A0A369Q912-F1
#
_cell.length_a   1.000
_cell.length_b   1.000
_cell.length_c   1.000
_cell.angle_alpha   90.00
_cell.angle_beta   90.00
_cell.angle_gamma   90.00
#
_symmetry.space_group_name_H-M   'P 1'
#
loop_
_entity.id
_entity.type
_entity.pdbx_description
1 polymer ?
#
loop_
_entity_poly.entity_id
_entity_poly.type
_entity_poly.pdbx_seq_one_letter_code
_entity_poly.pdbx_strand_id
1 'polypeptide(L)'
;MTMTTTIAALRISNEIATTENLLDQAGAAIATLTATAMIARADTGSASGTGQIALMRLAKAQQQLVGAQSEIHRAHAELLKTAKIVGEADHDGKCPVAPSAIVDHQEAA
;
A
#
# COMPACT_ATOMS: atom_id res chain seq x y z
N MET A 1 -11.37 -29.02 -10.73
CA MET A 1 -12.39 -28.09 -10.20
C MET A 1 -12.26 -26.77 -10.94
N THR A 2 -13.29 -26.40 -11.70
CA THR A 2 -13.38 -25.09 -12.38
C THR A 2 -13.91 -24.05 -11.40
N MET A 3 -13.21 -22.92 -11.29
CA MET A 3 -13.62 -21.80 -10.44
C MET A 3 -14.81 -21.08 -11.08
N THR A 4 -15.79 -20.66 -10.28
CA THR A 4 -16.88 -19.79 -10.76
C THR A 4 -16.44 -18.32 -10.76
N THR A 5 -17.09 -17.49 -11.58
CA THR A 5 -16.82 -16.04 -11.67
C THR A 5 -16.88 -15.37 -10.30
N THR A 6 -17.90 -15.69 -9.51
CA THR A 6 -18.10 -15.13 -8.16
C THR A 6 -16.97 -15.51 -7.19
N ILE A 7 -16.49 -16.76 -7.25
CA ILE A 7 -15.34 -17.17 -6.42
C ILE A 7 -14.07 -16.42 -6.87
N ALA A 8 -13.89 -16.20 -8.18
CA ALA A 8 -12.76 -15.43 -8.69
C ALA A 8 -12.82 -13.96 -8.24
N ALA A 9 -13.98 -13.31 -8.32
CA ALA A 9 -14.17 -11.93 -7.91
C ALA A 9 -13.91 -11.71 -6.41
N LEU A 10 -14.40 -12.61 -5.55
CA LEU A 10 -14.14 -12.56 -4.11
C LEU A 10 -12.65 -12.72 -3.80
N ARG A 11 -11.96 -13.63 -4.50
CA ARG A 11 -10.51 -13.82 -4.33
C ARG A 11 -9.72 -12.59 -4.75
N ILE A 12 -10.02 -12.04 -5.93
CA ILE A 12 -9.37 -10.81 -6.43
C ILE A 12 -9.55 -9.66 -5.44
N SER A 13 -10.77 -9.45 -4.94
CA SER A 13 -11.06 -8.37 -3.98
C SER A 13 -10.25 -8.49 -2.69
N ASN A 14 -10.15 -9.70 -2.14
CA ASN A 14 -9.34 -9.97 -0.94
C ASN A 14 -7.83 -9.81 -1.22
N GLU A 15 -7.37 -10.25 -2.38
CA GLU A 15 -5.96 -10.14 -2.78
C GLU A 15 -5.55 -8.66 -2.99
N ILE A 16 -6.43 -7.82 -3.53
CA ILE A 16 -6.21 -6.36 -3.65
C ILE A 16 -6.03 -5.74 -2.27
N ALA A 17 -7.00 -5.93 -1.36
CA ALA A 17 -6.94 -5.34 -0.02
C ALA A 17 -5.71 -5.80 0.77
N THR A 18 -5.34 -7.08 0.63
CA THR A 18 -4.12 -7.63 1.23
C THR A 18 -2.87 -6.96 0.65
N THR A 19 -2.83 -6.77 -0.68
CA THR A 19 -1.70 -6.16 -1.37
C THR A 19 -1.50 -4.70 -0.96
N GLU A 20 -2.57 -3.91 -0.92
CA GLU A 20 -2.55 -2.50 -0.50
C GLU A 20 -1.97 -2.36 0.92
N ASN A 21 -2.47 -3.16 1.86
CA ASN A 21 -1.98 -3.16 3.25
C ASN A 21 -0.50 -3.57 3.35
N LEU A 22 -0.06 -4.59 2.60
CA LEU A 22 1.34 -5.00 2.59
C LEU A 22 2.26 -3.92 2.04
N LEU A 23 1.82 -3.12 1.07
CA LEU A 23 2.60 -2.00 0.56
C LEU A 23 2.74 -0.89 1.60
N ASP A 24 1.68 -0.57 2.34
CA ASP A 24 1.75 0.40 3.45
C ASP A 24 2.71 -0.06 4.55
N GLN A 25 2.64 -1.34 4.93
CA GLN A 25 3.58 -1.93 5.90
C GLN A 25 5.03 -1.88 5.39
N ALA A 26 5.26 -2.15 4.11
CA ALA A 26 6.59 -2.01 3.51
C ALA A 26 7.10 -0.56 3.58
N GLY A 27 6.22 0.43 3.37
CA GLY A 27 6.56 1.85 3.45
C GLY A 27 6.95 2.25 4.88
N ALA A 28 6.18 1.80 5.87
CA ALA A 28 6.51 2.01 7.29
C ALA A 28 7.86 1.38 7.67
N ALA A 29 8.16 0.18 7.16
CA ALA A 29 9.43 -0.50 7.41
C ALA A 29 10.63 0.26 6.80
N ILE A 30 10.52 0.74 5.55
CA ILE A 30 11.58 1.53 4.90
C ILE A 30 11.81 2.86 5.63
N ALA A 31 10.74 3.54 6.05
CA ALA A 31 10.82 4.78 6.82
C ALA A 31 11.53 4.55 8.17
N THR A 32 11.16 3.48 8.88
CA THR A 32 11.77 3.10 10.17
C THR A 32 13.26 2.80 10.03
N LEU A 33 13.65 2.05 8.98
CA LEU A 33 15.05 1.75 8.70
C LEU A 33 15.85 3.02 8.36
N THR A 34 15.26 3.92 7.58
CA THR A 34 15.89 5.20 7.21
C THR A 34 16.14 6.07 8.45
N ALA A 35 15.13 6.20 9.32
CA ALA A 35 15.25 6.93 10.57
C ALA A 35 16.36 6.34 11.47
N THR A 36 16.32 5.01 11.67
CA THR A 36 17.35 4.30 12.46
C THR A 36 18.76 4.55 11.93
N ALA A 37 18.95 4.50 10.61
CA ALA A 37 20.26 4.75 10.00
C ALA A 37 20.75 6.19 10.20
N MET A 38 19.86 7.18 10.15
CA MET A 38 20.22 8.58 10.41
C MET A 38 20.57 8.82 11.88
N ILE A 39 19.80 8.25 12.81
CA ILE A 39 20.05 8.33 14.26
C ILE A 39 21.39 7.68 14.60
N ALA A 40 21.64 6.44 14.13
CA ALA A 40 22.89 5.74 14.38
C ALA A 40 24.13 6.51 13.89
N ARG A 41 24.02 7.24 12.77
CA ARG A 41 25.10 8.11 12.30
C ARG A 41 25.38 9.27 13.24
N ALA A 42 24.33 9.90 13.76
CA ALA A 42 24.45 11.00 14.71
C ALA A 42 25.09 10.51 16.02
N ASP A 43 24.60 9.39 16.56
CA ASP A 43 25.04 8.85 17.85
C ASP A 43 26.48 8.34 17.82
N THR A 44 26.94 7.80 16.69
CA THR A 44 28.31 7.27 16.55
C THR A 44 29.36 8.32 16.20
N GLY A 45 28.96 9.59 16.00
CA GLY A 45 29.87 10.64 15.55
C GLY A 45 30.44 10.39 14.15
N SER A 46 29.74 9.59 13.33
CA SER A 46 30.16 9.27 11.97
C SER A 46 30.21 10.54 11.11
N ALA A 47 31.23 10.64 10.24
CA ALA A 47 31.30 11.73 9.26
C ALA A 47 30.01 11.82 8.42
N SER A 48 29.64 13.04 8.01
CA SER A 48 28.36 13.29 7.30
C SER A 48 28.21 12.52 5.97
N GLY A 49 29.32 12.06 5.37
CA GLY A 49 29.29 11.23 4.17
C GLY A 49 29.06 9.73 4.42
N THR A 50 29.26 9.25 5.65
CA THR A 50 29.16 7.83 5.99
C THR A 50 27.73 7.34 5.77
N GLY A 51 27.56 6.28 4.97
CA GLY A 51 26.24 5.70 4.70
C GLY A 51 25.34 6.54 3.79
N GLN A 52 25.81 7.65 3.21
CA GLN A 52 24.99 8.52 2.35
C GLN A 52 24.44 7.78 1.13
N ILE A 53 25.25 6.91 0.50
CA ILE A 53 24.81 6.07 -0.62
C ILE A 53 23.67 5.13 -0.19
N ALA A 54 23.74 4.58 1.03
CA ALA A 54 22.69 3.71 1.55
C ALA A 54 21.39 4.49 1.77
N LEU A 55 21.46 5.69 2.36
CA LEU A 55 20.28 6.56 2.54
C LEU A 55 19.66 6.99 1.21
N MET A 56 20.48 7.29 0.20
CA MET A 56 19.99 7.59 -1.15
C MET A 56 19.26 6.38 -1.77
N ARG A 57 19.76 5.16 -1.55
CA ARG A 57 19.09 3.93 -2.01
C ARG A 57 17.79 3.67 -1.27
N LEU A 58 17.72 3.90 0.04
CA LEU A 58 16.49 3.81 0.82
C LEU A 58 15.44 4.83 0.36
N ALA A 59 15.86 6.08 0.13
CA ALA A 59 14.98 7.11 -0.42
C ALA A 59 14.45 6.72 -1.81
N LYS A 60 15.31 6.15 -2.67
CA LYS A 60 14.89 5.65 -3.99
C LYS A 60 13.89 4.49 -3.87
N ALA A 61 14.12 3.57 -2.95
CA ALA A 61 13.20 2.46 -2.69
C ALA A 61 11.82 2.97 -2.22
N GLN A 62 11.79 3.97 -1.32
CA GLN A 62 10.55 4.61 -0.89
C GLN A 62 9.79 5.25 -2.06
N GLN A 63 10.50 5.98 -2.95
CA GLN A 63 9.87 6.57 -4.14
C GLN A 63 9.27 5.52 -5.07
N GLN A 64 9.98 4.41 -5.29
CA GLN A 64 9.50 3.32 -6.14
C GLN A 64 8.27 2.64 -5.52
N LEU A 65 8.26 2.45 -4.20
CA LEU A 65 7.13 1.87 -3.49
C LEU A 65 5.87 2.73 -3.59
N VAL A 66 5.98 4.06 -3.40
CA VAL A 66 4.86 5.00 -3.56
C VAL A 66 4.32 5.00 -5.00
N GLY A 67 5.22 4.87 -5.98
CA GLY A 67 4.83 4.67 -7.38
C GLY A 67 4.03 3.37 -7.56
N ALA A 68 4.51 2.25 -7.00
CA ALA A 68 3.81 0.98 -7.06
C ALA A 68 2.43 1.02 -6.38
N GLN A 69 2.31 1.67 -5.21
CA GLN A 69 1.03 1.89 -4.53
C GLN A 69 0.03 2.63 -5.42
N SER A 70 0.49 3.68 -6.12
CA SER A 70 -0.36 4.44 -7.04
C SER A 70 -0.88 3.58 -8.19
N GLU A 71 -0.04 2.71 -8.75
CA GLU A 71 -0.44 1.78 -9.82
C GLU A 71 -1.41 0.70 -9.32
N ILE A 72 -1.22 0.19 -8.09
CA ILE A 72 -2.15 -0.77 -7.47
C ILE A 72 -3.51 -0.13 -7.23
N HIS A 73 -3.58 1.10 -6.72
CA HIS A 73 -4.86 1.81 -6.54
C HIS A 73 -5.58 2.05 -7.87
N ARG A 74 -4.83 2.34 -8.95
CA ARG A 74 -5.41 2.45 -10.31
C ARG A 74 -5.94 1.10 -10.79
N ALA A 75 -5.18 0.03 -10.60
CA ALA A 75 -5.60 -1.32 -10.96
C ALA A 75 -6.87 -1.73 -10.20
N HIS A 76 -6.94 -1.44 -8.90
CA HIS A 76 -8.15 -1.62 -8.09
C HIS A 76 -9.34 -0.87 -8.70
N ALA A 77 -9.20 0.41 -9.03
CA ALA A 77 -10.27 1.19 -9.64
C ALA A 77 -10.76 0.60 -10.99
N GLU A 78 -9.87 0.10 -11.84
CA GLU A 78 -10.25 -0.56 -13.10
C GLU A 78 -10.93 -1.93 -12.89
N LEU A 79 -10.48 -2.70 -11.90
CA LEU A 79 -11.11 -3.97 -11.53
C LEU A 79 -12.52 -3.76 -10.96
N LEU A 80 -12.72 -2.71 -10.16
CA LEU A 80 -14.05 -2.35 -9.64
C LEU A 80 -15.01 -1.93 -10.75
N LYS A 81 -14.54 -1.21 -11.78
CA LYS A 81 -15.37 -0.89 -12.97
C LYS A 81 -15.82 -2.17 -13.68
N THR A 82 -14.91 -3.13 -13.83
CA THR A 82 -15.21 -4.43 -14.46
C THR A 82 -16.23 -5.22 -13.65
N ALA A 83 -16.08 -5.28 -12.32
CA ALA A 83 -17.02 -5.96 -11.43
C ALA A 83 -18.45 -5.37 -11.50
N LYS A 84 -18.56 -4.03 -11.59
CA LYS A 84 -19.85 -3.34 -11.79
C LYS A 84 -20.53 -3.71 -13.11
N ILE A 85 -19.76 -3.86 -14.19
CA ILE A 85 -20.29 -4.27 -15.50
C ILE A 85 -20.83 -5.71 -15.45
N VAL A 86 -20.19 -6.59 -14.69
CA VAL A 86 -20.57 -8.01 -14.56
C VAL A 86 -21.71 -8.23 -13.55
N GLY A 87 -22.10 -7.19 -12.80
CA GLY A 87 -23.18 -7.26 -11.80
C GLY A 87 -22.77 -7.85 -10.45
N GLU A 88 -21.47 -8.03 -10.21
CA GLU A 88 -20.88 -8.51 -8.95
C GLU A 88 -20.27 -7.32 -8.17
N ALA A 89 -21.04 -6.25 -7.98
CA ALA A 89 -20.55 -5.03 -7.34
C ALA A 89 -20.32 -5.25 -5.83
N ASP A 90 -19.13 -4.84 -5.35
CA ASP A 90 -18.69 -4.65 -3.95
C ASP A 90 -19.73 -5.05 -2.89
N HIS A 91 -19.89 -6.37 -2.69
CA HIS A 91 -20.93 -6.91 -1.81
C HIS A 91 -20.70 -6.56 -0.32
N ASP A 92 -19.49 -6.13 0.03
CA ASP A 92 -19.07 -5.93 1.42
C ASP A 92 -18.81 -4.46 1.78
N GLY A 93 -18.87 -3.53 0.82
CA GLY A 93 -18.59 -2.10 1.07
C GLY A 93 -17.18 -1.84 1.62
N LYS A 94 -16.24 -2.77 1.39
CA LYS A 94 -14.86 -2.69 1.90
C LYS A 94 -13.99 -1.76 1.08
N CYS A 95 -14.44 -1.36 -0.12
CA CYS A 95 -13.71 -0.42 -0.95
C CYS A 95 -14.02 1.02 -0.48
N PRO A 96 -13.04 1.77 0.06
CA PRO A 96 -13.27 3.13 0.51
C PRO A 96 -13.72 4.03 -0.66
N VAL A 97 -14.77 4.80 -0.42
CA VAL A 97 -15.24 5.83 -1.34
C VAL A 97 -14.39 7.09 -1.14
N ALA A 98 -13.47 7.33 -2.08
CA ALA A 98 -12.56 8.49 -2.20
C ALA A 98 -11.25 8.45 -1.37
N PRO A 99 -10.15 9.05 -1.89
CA PRO A 99 -8.86 9.06 -1.23
C PRO A 99 -8.85 10.15 -0.15
N SER A 100 -9.22 9.78 1.07
CA SER A 100 -8.93 10.61 2.25
C SER A 100 -7.86 9.91 3.08
N ALA A 101 -6.95 10.69 3.66
CA ALA A 101 -5.85 10.16 4.47
C ALA A 101 -6.32 9.55 5.80
N ILE A 102 -7.56 9.81 6.22
CA ILE A 102 -8.21 9.30 7.44
C ILE A 102 -9.73 9.35 7.21
N VAL A 103 -10.42 8.20 7.32
CA VAL A 103 -11.88 8.14 7.51
C VAL A 103 -12.15 7.48 8.85
N ASP A 104 -12.63 8.28 9.80
CA ASP A 104 -13.15 7.78 11.07
C ASP A 104 -14.50 7.09 10.80
N HIS A 105 -14.59 5.80 11.15
CA HIS A 105 -15.87 5.19 11.49
C HIS A 105 -16.02 5.23 13.02
N GLN A 106 -16.27 6.41 13.57
CA GLN A 106 -17.01 6.51 14.82
C GLN A 106 -18.45 6.93 14.52
N GLU A 107 -19.36 6.18 15.13
CA GLU A 107 -20.79 6.44 15.35
C GLU A 107 -21.76 6.06 14.21
N ALA A 108 -22.33 4.86 14.34
CA ALA A 108 -23.77 4.70 14.28
C ALA A 108 -24.21 3.95 15.54
N ALA A 109 -24.84 4.69 16.46
CA ALA A 109 -25.64 4.19 17.56
C ALA A 109 -26.92 3.51 17.05
#